data_AF-A0A4Q3F4E0-F1
#
_entry.id   AF-A0A4Q3F4E0-F1
#
_cell.length_a   1.000
_cell.length_b   1.000
_cell.length_c   1.000
_cell.angle_alpha   90.00
_cell.angle_beta   90.00
_cell.angle_gamma   90.00
#
_symmetry.space_group_name_H-M   'P 1'
#
loop_
_entity.id
_entity.type
_entity.pdbx_description
1 polymer ?
#
loop_
_entity_poly.entity_id
_entity_poly.type
_entity_poly.pdbx_seq_one_letter_code
_entity_poly.pdbx_strand_id
1 'polypeptide(L)'
;VSPLPEVFLPEIGTVKFGQTELKLIFAPGHSPAHLCFYAENEHILIGGDVLFKDSIGRTDLPGGNTELLLKNIREKLFILPDLVIVYPGHGSETTIGYEKQYNPFLG
;
A
#
# COMPACT_ATOMS: atom_id res chain seq x y z
N VAL A 1 0.79 19.41 -16.54
CA VAL A 1 1.66 18.22 -16.74
C VAL A 1 2.47 18.08 -15.46
N SER A 2 2.45 16.93 -14.80
CA SER A 2 3.28 16.70 -13.61
C SER A 2 4.77 16.74 -14.00
N PRO A 3 5.66 17.27 -13.16
CA PRO A 3 7.09 17.25 -13.44
C PRO A 3 7.60 15.81 -13.54
N LEU A 4 8.66 15.61 -14.32
CA LEU A 4 9.37 14.34 -14.29
C LEU A 4 10.03 14.16 -12.92
N PRO A 5 9.96 12.95 -12.32
CA PRO A 5 10.67 12.69 -11.08
C PRO A 5 12.18 12.83 -11.31
N GLU A 6 12.88 13.45 -10.36
CA GLU A 6 14.34 13.55 -10.38
C GLU A 6 15.00 12.21 -10.01
N VAL A 7 14.33 11.42 -9.17
CA VAL A 7 14.82 10.13 -8.64
C VAL A 7 13.71 9.10 -8.71
N PHE A 8 14.06 7.92 -9.21
CA PHE A 8 13.21 6.74 -9.16
C PHE A 8 13.53 5.93 -7.92
N LEU A 9 12.50 5.51 -7.19
CA LEU A 9 12.66 4.64 -6.03
C LEU A 9 12.74 3.17 -6.47
N PRO A 10 13.59 2.36 -5.81
CA PRO A 10 13.62 0.91 -6.04
C PRO A 10 12.40 0.21 -5.42
N GLU A 11 12.18 -1.06 -5.78
CA GLU A 11 11.11 -1.89 -5.20
C GLU A 11 11.29 -2.16 -3.69
N ILE A 12 12.55 -2.23 -3.26
CA ILE A 12 12.94 -2.50 -1.87
C ILE A 12 13.90 -1.42 -1.39
N GLY A 13 13.80 -1.07 -0.11
CA GLY A 13 14.69 -0.10 0.52
C GLY A 13 13.93 0.79 1.47
N THR A 14 14.53 1.94 1.75
CA THR A 14 13.99 2.92 2.69
C THR A 14 14.17 4.33 2.16
N VAL A 15 13.19 5.20 2.41
CA VAL A 15 13.30 6.65 2.24
C VAL A 15 13.45 7.29 3.60
N LYS A 16 14.41 8.19 3.77
CA LYS A 16 14.68 8.88 5.03
C LYS A 16 14.55 10.38 4.87
N PHE A 17 13.94 11.03 5.85
CA PHE A 17 13.87 12.49 5.94
C PHE A 17 13.76 12.89 7.41
N GLY A 18 14.62 13.82 7.85
CA GLY A 18 14.75 14.13 9.28
C GLY A 18 15.08 12.88 10.09
N GLN A 19 14.23 12.56 11.07
CA GLN A 19 14.33 11.34 11.90
C GLN A 19 13.38 10.23 11.46
N THR A 20 12.61 10.46 10.38
CA THR A 20 11.64 9.49 9.86
C THR A 20 12.29 8.57 8.84
N GLU A 21 11.96 7.29 8.93
CA GLU A 21 12.34 6.25 7.97
C GLU A 21 11.10 5.53 7.48
N LEU A 22 10.90 5.50 6.16
CA LEU A 22 9.81 4.79 5.50
C LEU A 22 10.37 3.59 4.76
N LYS A 23 9.96 2.39 5.14
CA LYS A 23 10.23 1.15 4.39
C LYS A 23 9.38 1.13 3.13
N LEU A 24 9.99 0.79 2.01
CA LEU A 24 9.30 0.62 0.73
C LEU A 24 8.67 -0.76 0.67
N ILE A 25 7.38 -0.81 0.30
CA ILE A 25 6.66 -2.05 0.03
C ILE A 25 6.13 -2.00 -1.40
N PHE A 26 6.77 -2.76 -2.29
CA PHE A 26 6.31 -2.90 -3.67
C PHE A 26 5.02 -3.72 -3.73
N ALA A 27 3.92 -3.12 -4.19
CA ALA A 27 2.60 -3.74 -4.19
C ALA A 27 1.86 -3.47 -5.51
N PRO A 28 2.36 -4.01 -6.65
CA PRO A 28 1.70 -3.82 -7.93
C PRO A 28 0.35 -4.52 -7.99
N GLY A 29 -0.48 -4.08 -8.94
CA GLY A 29 -1.78 -4.67 -9.23
C GLY A 29 -2.85 -3.62 -9.48
N HIS A 30 -2.93 -2.56 -8.66
CA HIS A 30 -3.66 -1.35 -9.06
C HIS A 30 -2.95 -0.66 -10.24
N SER A 31 -1.62 -0.53 -10.13
CA SER A 31 -0.72 -0.12 -11.21
C SER A 31 0.54 -1.00 -11.22
N PRO A 32 1.32 -1.03 -12.33
CA PRO A 32 2.48 -1.92 -12.46
C PRO A 32 3.63 -1.62 -11.49
N ALA A 33 3.70 -0.40 -10.94
CA ALA A 33 4.85 0.09 -10.20
C ALA A 33 4.48 0.69 -8.82
N HIS A 34 3.33 0.32 -8.25
CA HIS A 34 2.84 0.94 -7.02
C HIS A 34 3.73 0.59 -5.81
N LEU A 35 4.06 1.61 -5.01
CA LEU A 35 4.77 1.49 -3.74
C LEU A 35 3.85 1.94 -2.60
N CYS A 36 3.83 1.18 -1.51
CA CYS A 36 3.37 1.67 -0.21
C CYS A 36 4.57 2.06 0.64
N PHE A 37 4.36 2.99 1.58
CA PHE A 37 5.41 3.48 2.47
C PHE A 37 5.06 3.19 3.92
N TYR A 38 5.88 2.38 4.58
CA TYR A 38 5.62 1.89 5.94
C TYR A 38 6.56 2.55 6.95
N ALA A 39 5.97 3.33 7.86
CA ALA A 39 6.60 3.92 9.02
C ALA A 39 6.43 2.96 10.21
N GLU A 40 7.43 2.10 10.43
CA GLU A 40 7.32 0.98 11.38
C GLU A 40 7.17 1.41 12.84
N ASN A 41 7.90 2.45 13.24
CA ASN A 41 7.90 2.94 14.63
C ASN A 41 6.58 3.63 14.99
N GLU A 42 5.94 4.25 14.01
CA GLU A 42 4.67 4.98 14.13
C GLU A 42 3.47 4.07 13.87
N HIS A 43 3.71 2.86 13.37
CA HIS A 43 2.68 1.92 12.92
C HIS A 43 1.73 2.51 11.89
N ILE A 44 2.29 3.19 10.90
CA ILE A 44 1.55 3.86 9.83
C ILE A 44 1.97 3.30 8.47
N LEU A 45 0.99 2.99 7.63
CA LEU A 45 1.18 2.65 6.22
C LEU A 45 0.51 3.72 5.35
N ILE A 46 1.29 4.42 4.52
CA ILE A 46 0.76 5.22 3.41
C ILE A 46 0.55 4.25 2.24
N GLY A 47 -0.69 3.83 2.05
CA GLY A 47 -1.05 2.70 1.17
C GLY A 47 -1.37 3.10 -0.27
N GLY A 48 -1.61 4.38 -0.55
CA GLY A 48 -2.11 4.83 -1.85
C GLY A 48 -3.34 4.05 -2.28
N ASP A 49 -3.37 3.60 -3.53
CA ASP A 49 -4.53 2.93 -4.11
C ASP A 49 -4.41 1.39 -4.08
N VAL A 50 -3.74 0.84 -3.05
CA VAL A 50 -3.61 -0.61 -2.87
C VAL A 50 -4.75 -1.17 -2.02
N LEU A 51 -4.94 -0.62 -0.83
CA LEU A 51 -5.90 -1.10 0.17
C LEU A 51 -6.74 0.07 0.68
N PHE A 52 -8.05 -0.10 0.62
CA PHE A 52 -9.04 0.87 1.09
C PHE A 52 -9.86 0.27 2.23
N LYS A 53 -10.56 1.13 2.97
CA LYS A 53 -11.54 0.66 3.94
C LYS A 53 -12.63 -0.17 3.25
N ASP A 54 -12.77 -1.43 3.64
CA ASP A 54 -13.74 -2.39 3.08
C ASP A 54 -13.62 -2.59 1.55
N SER A 55 -12.48 -2.26 0.93
CA SER A 55 -12.30 -2.29 -0.52
C SER A 55 -10.82 -2.36 -0.96
N ILE A 56 -10.55 -2.35 -2.26
CA ILE A 56 -9.21 -2.34 -2.88
C ILE A 56 -9.16 -1.35 -4.05
N GLY A 57 -7.95 -1.03 -4.51
CA GLY A 57 -7.74 -0.28 -5.75
C GLY A 57 -8.37 -0.95 -6.97
N ARG A 58 -8.86 -0.15 -7.91
CA ARG A 58 -9.32 -0.66 -9.21
C ARG A 58 -8.17 -1.29 -10.00
N THR A 59 -8.45 -2.26 -10.85
CA THR A 59 -7.43 -3.02 -11.59
C THR A 59 -7.76 -3.19 -13.08
N ASP A 60 -8.79 -2.49 -13.56
CA ASP A 60 -9.34 -2.60 -14.91
C ASP A 60 -8.68 -1.68 -15.94
N LEU A 61 -7.77 -0.81 -15.50
CA LEU A 61 -7.00 0.09 -16.37
C LEU A 61 -5.73 -0.61 -16.90
N PRO A 62 -5.11 -0.10 -18.00
CA PRO A 62 -3.88 -0.68 -18.53
C PRO A 62 -2.78 -0.85 -17.48
N GLY A 63 -2.27 -2.07 -17.35
CA GLY A 63 -1.27 -2.43 -16.35
C GLY A 63 -1.85 -2.87 -14.99
N GLY A 64 -3.17 -2.80 -14.81
CA GLY A 64 -3.85 -3.34 -13.65
C GLY A 64 -3.99 -4.87 -13.70
N ASN A 65 -3.99 -5.49 -12.53
CA ASN A 65 -4.11 -6.94 -12.33
C ASN A 65 -4.68 -7.25 -10.94
N THR A 66 -5.91 -7.75 -10.88
CA THR A 66 -6.62 -8.09 -9.63
C THR A 66 -5.91 -9.17 -8.83
N GLU A 67 -5.52 -10.28 -9.47
CA GLU A 67 -4.89 -11.41 -8.76
C GLU A 67 -3.55 -10.98 -8.13
N LEU A 68 -2.78 -10.18 -8.86
CA LEU A 68 -1.51 -9.62 -8.37
C LEU A 68 -1.75 -8.65 -7.21
N LEU A 69 -2.76 -7.78 -7.29
CA LEU A 69 -3.11 -6.86 -6.22
C LEU A 69 -3.46 -7.63 -4.93
N LEU A 70 -4.39 -8.58 -5.04
CA LEU A 70 -4.83 -9.39 -3.90
C LEU A 70 -3.68 -10.21 -3.30
N LYS A 71 -2.82 -10.79 -4.15
CA LYS A 71 -1.61 -11.50 -3.69
C LYS A 71 -0.69 -10.56 -2.89
N ASN A 72 -0.39 -9.38 -3.42
CA ASN A 72 0.50 -8.43 -2.75
C ASN A 72 -0.10 -7.92 -1.43
N ILE A 73 -1.41 -7.67 -1.36
CA ILE A 73 -2.04 -7.27 -0.09
C ILE A 73 -1.87 -8.39 0.95
N ARG A 74 -2.16 -9.65 0.60
CA ARG A 74 -2.03 -10.78 1.53
C ARG A 74 -0.59 -11.05 1.95
N GLU A 75 0.35 -11.06 1.01
CA GLU A 75 1.74 -11.44 1.28
C GLU A 75 2.58 -10.31 1.88
N LYS A 76 2.21 -9.05 1.67
CA LYS A 76 3.05 -7.89 2.04
C LYS A 76 2.40 -6.93 3.02
N LEU A 77 1.09 -6.71 2.94
CA LEU A 77 0.40 -5.82 3.87
C LEU A 77 -0.17 -6.58 5.06
N PHE A 78 -0.77 -7.74 4.84
CA PHE A 78 -1.36 -8.55 5.92
C PHE A 78 -0.32 -9.27 6.79
N ILE A 79 0.97 -9.20 6.45
CA ILE A 79 2.04 -9.63 7.37
C ILE A 79 2.40 -8.55 8.40
N LEU A 80 1.91 -7.32 8.22
CA LEU A 80 2.13 -6.22 9.16
C LEU A 80 1.28 -6.40 10.43
N PRO A 81 1.66 -5.78 11.56
CA PRO A 81 0.87 -5.80 12.78
C PRO A 81 -0.56 -5.26 12.56
N ASP A 82 -1.54 -5.86 13.22
CA ASP A 82 -2.96 -5.51 13.05
C ASP A 82 -3.31 -4.07 13.41
N LEU A 83 -2.54 -3.48 14.34
CA LEU A 83 -2.70 -2.11 14.79
C LEU A 83 -2.19 -1.06 13.78
N VAL A 84 -1.50 -1.48 12.70
CA VAL A 84 -0.99 -0.56 11.68
C VAL A 84 -2.16 0.15 11.01
N ILE A 85 -2.16 1.48 11.09
CA ILE A 85 -3.13 2.36 10.44
C ILE A 85 -2.75 2.49 8.97
N VAL A 86 -3.71 2.27 8.09
CA VAL A 86 -3.56 2.43 6.65
C VAL A 86 -4.21 3.76 6.24
N TYR A 87 -3.40 4.67 5.71
CA TYR A 87 -3.87 5.88 5.04
C TYR A 87 -3.97 5.60 3.53
N PRO A 88 -5.19 5.44 2.99
CA PRO A 88 -5.39 5.21 1.58
C PRO A 88 -5.24 6.49 0.75
N GLY A 89 -5.13 6.35 -0.57
CA GLY A 89 -5.22 7.48 -1.50
C GLY A 89 -6.61 8.14 -1.51
N HIS A 90 -7.64 7.39 -1.14
CA HIS A 90 -9.04 7.82 -1.15
C HIS A 90 -9.85 7.25 0.02
N GLY A 91 -10.84 8.00 0.49
CA GLY A 91 -11.74 7.58 1.56
C GLY A 91 -11.14 7.73 2.96
N SER A 92 -11.76 7.06 3.93
CA SER A 92 -11.31 7.06 5.33
C SER A 92 -10.17 6.07 5.57
N GLU A 93 -9.34 6.37 6.57
CA GLU A 93 -8.35 5.42 7.09
C GLU A 93 -8.99 4.13 7.62
N THR A 94 -8.18 3.08 7.67
CA THR A 94 -8.52 1.77 8.23
C THR A 94 -7.30 1.17 8.95
N THR A 95 -7.38 -0.07 9.42
CA THR A 95 -6.23 -0.80 9.97
C THR A 95 -6.03 -2.14 9.28
N ILE A 96 -4.80 -2.65 9.31
CA ILE A 96 -4.48 -3.98 8.78
C ILE A 96 -5.35 -5.06 9.43
N GLY A 97 -5.57 -4.98 10.74
CA GLY A 97 -6.41 -5.93 11.46
C GLY A 97 -7.88 -5.89 11.03
N TYR A 98 -8.43 -4.69 10.86
CA TYR A 98 -9.81 -4.56 10.39
C TYR A 98 -9.97 -5.11 8.96
N GLU A 99 -9.06 -4.77 8.04
CA GLU A 99 -9.16 -5.27 6.65
C GLU A 99 -8.94 -6.78 6.52
N LYS A 100 -8.08 -7.38 7.35
CA LYS A 100 -7.97 -8.85 7.41
C LYS A 100 -9.28 -9.54 7.75
N GLN A 101 -10.08 -8.92 8.61
CA GLN A 101 -11.30 -9.53 9.14
C GLN A 101 -12.52 -9.25 8.27
N TYR A 102 -12.61 -8.04 7.69
CA TYR A 102 -13.86 -7.55 7.11
C TYR A 102 -13.78 -7.20 5.63
N ASN A 103 -12.60 -7.13 5.02
CA ASN A 103 -12.51 -6.72 3.61
C ASN A 103 -13.10 -7.81 2.69
N PRO A 104 -14.17 -7.50 1.93
CA PRO A 104 -14.90 -8.49 1.15
C PRO A 104 -14.11 -9.04 -0.05
N PHE A 105 -12.98 -8.43 -0.42
CA PHE A 105 -12.12 -8.88 -1.52
C PHE A 105 -11.01 -9.83 -1.05
N LEU A 106 -10.75 -9.89 0.26
CA LEU A 106 -9.54 -10.51 0.82
C LEU A 106 -9.82 -11.73 1.71
N GLY A 107 -11.09 -12.09 1.88
CA GLY A 107 -11.54 -13.34 2.50
C GLY A 107 -11.13 -14.61 1.76
#